data_AF-A0A947V5L3-F1
#
_entry.id   AF-A0A947V5L3-F1
#
_cell.length_a   1.000
_cell.length_b   1.000
_cell.length_c   1.000
_cell.angle_alpha   90.00
_cell.angle_beta   90.00
_cell.angle_gamma   90.00
#
_symmetry.space_group_name_H-M   'P 1'
#
loop_
_entity.id
_entity.type
_entity.pdbx_description
1 polymer ?
#
loop_
_entity_poly.entity_id
_entity_poly.type
_entity_poly.pdbx_seq_one_letter_code
_entity_poly.pdbx_strand_id
1 'polypeptide(L)'
;MSATTMKQYGQFTAIMHREYERAVKKIREELSQGRTYDHACDTLTDISPEIRTFVKEDFLKIIIAEEHFGAGIDISDIAMFLELPYEKVQSARQSLLNDMARETQCSLQLQEKKIN
;
A
#
# COMPACT_ATOMS: atom_id res chain seq x y z
N MET A 1 -30.04 -7.10 -6.91
CA MET A 1 -29.46 -6.88 -5.57
C MET A 1 -30.41 -5.98 -4.78
N SER A 2 -30.74 -6.31 -3.53
CA SER A 2 -31.67 -5.50 -2.71
C SER A 2 -30.98 -4.23 -2.20
N ALA A 3 -31.74 -3.14 -2.02
CA ALA A 3 -31.24 -1.85 -1.52
C ALA A 3 -30.58 -1.97 -0.14
N THR A 4 -31.01 -2.91 0.69
CA THR A 4 -30.41 -3.23 1.99
C THR A 4 -29.00 -3.80 1.84
N THR A 5 -28.80 -4.69 0.87
CA THR A 5 -27.51 -5.32 0.59
C THR A 5 -26.49 -4.30 0.07
N MET A 6 -26.92 -3.32 -0.74
CA MET A 6 -26.05 -2.24 -1.22
C MET A 6 -25.58 -1.30 -0.09
N LYS A 7 -26.48 -0.95 0.85
CA LYS A 7 -26.09 -0.15 2.02
C LYS A 7 -25.09 -0.86 2.93
N GLN A 8 -25.32 -2.15 3.21
CA GLN A 8 -24.40 -2.96 4.02
C GLN A 8 -23.03 -3.10 3.36
N TYR A 9 -22.99 -3.31 2.04
CA TYR A 9 -21.74 -3.36 1.28
C TYR A 9 -20.97 -2.03 1.34
N GLY A 10 -21.66 -0.90 1.15
CA GLY A 10 -21.02 0.42 1.26
C GLY A 10 -20.48 0.73 2.66
N GLN A 11 -21.20 0.33 3.72
CA GLN A 11 -20.74 0.46 5.10
C GLN A 11 -19.50 -0.41 5.36
N PHE A 12 -19.49 -1.65 4.86
CA PHE A 12 -18.35 -2.55 4.97
C PHE A 12 -17.11 -1.97 4.28
N THR A 13 -17.22 -1.50 3.03
CA THR A 13 -16.09 -0.88 2.33
C THR A 13 -15.55 0.36 3.05
N ALA A 14 -16.42 1.16 3.64
CA ALA A 14 -16.01 2.34 4.40
C ALA A 14 -15.28 1.99 5.70
N ILE A 15 -15.70 0.92 6.39
CA ILE A 15 -15.01 0.41 7.59
C ILE A 15 -13.61 -0.09 7.20
N MET A 16 -13.52 -0.94 6.17
CA MET A 16 -12.25 -1.47 5.67
C MET A 16 -11.28 -0.36 5.30
N HIS A 17 -11.76 0.67 4.58
CA HIS A 17 -10.94 1.82 4.21
C HIS A 17 -10.43 2.59 5.43
N ARG A 18 -11.29 2.82 6.44
CA ARG A 18 -10.87 3.49 7.69
C ARG A 18 -9.83 2.70 8.49
N GLU A 19 -9.95 1.37 8.52
CA GLU A 19 -8.96 0.52 9.17
C GLU A 19 -7.62 0.54 8.42
N TYR A 20 -7.67 0.51 7.09
CA TYR A 20 -6.51 0.65 6.23
C TYR A 20 -5.78 1.99 6.48
N GLU A 21 -6.49 3.12 6.42
CA GLU A 21 -5.88 4.45 6.63
C GLU A 21 -5.26 4.56 8.03
N ARG A 22 -5.94 4.02 9.05
CA ARG A 22 -5.43 3.99 10.43
C ARG A 22 -4.15 3.18 10.52
N ALA A 23 -4.10 2.02 9.86
CA ALA A 23 -2.93 1.16 9.85
C ALA A 23 -1.73 1.83 9.18
N VAL A 24 -1.93 2.44 8.00
CA VAL A 24 -0.89 3.20 7.27
C VAL A 24 -0.35 4.33 8.15
N LYS A 25 -1.25 5.11 8.77
CA LYS A 25 -0.85 6.21 9.65
C LYS A 25 -0.02 5.72 10.83
N LYS A 26 -0.45 4.63 11.48
CA LYS A 26 0.23 4.06 12.64
C LYS A 26 1.62 3.53 12.28
N ILE A 27 1.78 2.84 11.15
CA ILE A 27 3.11 2.41 10.68
C ILE A 27 4.01 3.65 10.49
N ARG A 28 3.52 4.71 9.84
CA ARG A 28 4.29 5.94 9.60
C ARG A 28 4.72 6.61 10.92
N GLU A 29 3.83 6.66 11.91
CA GLU A 29 4.14 7.20 13.24
C GLU A 29 5.26 6.39 13.93
N GLU A 30 5.18 5.06 13.91
CA GLU A 30 6.20 4.20 14.51
C GLU A 30 7.56 4.33 13.79
N LEU A 31 7.57 4.42 12.46
CA LEU A 31 8.79 4.68 11.69
C LEU A 31 9.40 6.05 12.02
N SER A 32 8.56 7.08 12.19
CA SER A 32 9.05 8.43 12.57
C SER A 32 9.67 8.47 13.97
N GLN A 33 9.36 7.50 14.82
CA GLN A 33 9.99 7.30 16.13
C GLN A 33 11.30 6.52 16.05
N GLY A 34 11.76 6.16 14.84
CA GLY A 34 12.97 5.37 14.61
C GLY A 34 12.79 3.88 14.88
N ARG A 35 11.55 3.36 14.88
CA ARG A 35 11.31 1.92 15.00
C ARG A 35 11.43 1.25 13.64
N THR A 36 11.74 -0.04 13.67
CA THR A 36 11.88 -0.87 12.47
C THR A 36 10.53 -1.12 11.80
N TYR A 37 10.56 -1.43 10.50
CA TYR A 37 9.34 -1.75 9.75
C TYR A 37 8.55 -2.91 10.36
N ASP A 38 9.24 -4.00 10.71
CA ASP A 38 8.59 -5.19 11.27
C ASP A 38 7.96 -4.88 12.63
N HIS A 39 8.63 -4.10 13.48
CA HIS A 39 8.05 -3.64 14.75
C HIS A 39 6.81 -2.78 14.51
N ALA A 40 6.90 -1.79 13.61
CA ALA A 40 5.77 -0.91 13.27
C ALA A 40 4.55 -1.73 12.82
N CYS A 41 4.77 -2.75 12.00
CA CYS A 41 3.74 -3.67 11.53
C CYS A 41 3.13 -4.54 12.63
N ASP A 42 3.91 -4.90 13.65
CA ASP A 42 3.45 -5.72 14.78
C ASP A 42 2.64 -4.93 15.80
N THR A 43 2.79 -3.61 15.83
CA THR A 43 1.95 -2.73 16.66
C THR A 43 0.48 -2.67 16.23
N LEU A 44 0.14 -3.12 15.01
CA LEU A 44 -1.20 -3.08 14.42
C LEU A 44 -2.18 -4.10 15.05
N THR A 45 -2.08 -4.38 16.35
CA THR A 45 -2.85 -5.40 17.06
C THR A 45 -4.36 -5.17 17.03
N ASP A 46 -4.78 -3.91 16.89
CA ASP A 46 -6.17 -3.45 16.84
C ASP A 46 -6.80 -3.48 15.44
N ILE A 47 -6.05 -3.92 14.42
CA ILE A 47 -6.51 -4.02 13.03
C ILE A 47 -6.78 -5.48 12.66
N SER A 48 -7.84 -5.71 11.89
CA SER A 48 -8.20 -7.03 11.36
C SER A 48 -7.02 -7.71 10.64
N PRO A 49 -6.80 -9.03 10.83
CA PRO A 49 -5.66 -9.74 10.23
C PRO A 49 -5.58 -9.63 8.71
N GLU A 50 -6.74 -9.61 8.05
CA GLU A 50 -6.86 -9.49 6.59
C GLU A 50 -6.34 -8.14 6.11
N ILE A 51 -6.77 -7.04 6.74
CA ILE A 51 -6.30 -5.69 6.41
C ILE A 51 -4.84 -5.53 6.78
N ARG A 52 -4.42 -6.08 7.91
CA ARG A 52 -3.03 -5.99 8.35
C ARG A 52 -2.09 -6.59 7.31
N THR A 53 -2.40 -7.78 6.80
CA THR A 53 -1.59 -8.42 5.74
C THR A 53 -1.55 -7.54 4.49
N PHE A 54 -2.71 -7.04 4.06
CA PHE A 54 -2.80 -6.15 2.90
C PHE A 54 -1.97 -4.88 3.07
N VAL A 55 -2.08 -4.21 4.22
CA VAL A 55 -1.33 -2.99 4.53
C VAL A 55 0.18 -3.28 4.61
N LYS A 56 0.61 -4.41 5.19
CA LYS A 56 2.03 -4.78 5.26
C LYS A 56 2.68 -4.95 3.88
N GLU A 57 1.92 -5.34 2.86
CA GLU A 57 2.45 -5.45 1.50
C GLU A 57 2.38 -4.10 0.77
N ASP A 58 1.27 -3.39 0.94
CA ASP A 58 0.98 -2.15 0.21
C ASP A 58 1.78 -0.95 0.73
N PHE A 59 2.03 -0.89 2.04
CA PHE A 59 2.77 0.21 2.67
C PHE A 59 4.20 0.34 2.11
N LEU A 60 4.87 -0.77 1.80
CA LEU A 60 6.18 -0.75 1.17
C LEU A 60 6.13 -0.04 -0.19
N LYS A 61 5.07 -0.26 -0.97
CA LYS A 61 4.88 0.42 -2.25
C LYS A 61 4.62 1.91 -2.04
N ILE A 62 3.83 2.28 -1.03
CA ILE A 62 3.56 3.68 -0.68
C ILE A 62 4.86 4.42 -0.36
N ILE A 63 5.68 3.89 0.56
CA ILE A 63 6.94 4.53 0.95
C ILE A 63 7.90 4.62 -0.23
N ILE A 64 7.99 3.59 -1.08
CA ILE A 64 8.82 3.66 -2.28
C ILE A 64 8.30 4.74 -3.25
N ALA A 65 6.97 4.84 -3.44
CA ALA A 65 6.37 5.88 -4.27
C ALA A 65 6.70 7.29 -3.76
N GLU A 66 6.60 7.50 -2.45
CA GLU A 66 6.84 8.80 -1.81
C GLU A 66 8.33 9.14 -1.77
N GLU A 67 9.17 8.24 -1.26
CA GLU A 67 10.58 8.53 -0.97
C GLU A 67 11.47 8.34 -2.20
N HIS A 68 11.31 7.24 -2.95
CA HIS A 68 12.15 6.99 -4.12
C HIS A 68 11.73 7.85 -5.30
N PHE A 69 10.44 7.79 -5.68
CA PHE A 69 9.95 8.49 -6.86
C PHE A 69 9.57 9.94 -6.57
N GLY A 70 9.10 10.26 -5.36
CA GLY A 70 8.73 11.62 -4.97
C GLY A 70 9.91 12.46 -4.47
N ALA A 71 10.78 11.91 -3.63
CA ALA A 71 11.90 12.63 -3.01
C ALA A 71 13.29 12.29 -3.60
N GLY A 72 13.39 11.29 -4.46
CA GLY A 72 14.66 10.89 -5.09
C GLY A 72 15.61 10.13 -4.17
N ILE A 73 15.12 9.54 -3.08
CA ILE A 73 15.93 8.75 -2.14
C ILE A 73 16.29 7.40 -2.77
N ASP A 74 17.53 6.95 -2.60
CA ASP A 74 17.97 5.67 -3.14
C ASP A 74 17.32 4.48 -2.41
N ILE A 75 17.08 3.39 -3.15
CA ILE A 75 16.46 2.17 -2.61
C ILE A 75 17.29 1.55 -1.48
N SER A 76 18.63 1.67 -1.56
CA SER A 76 19.52 1.24 -0.48
C SER A 76 19.27 2.00 0.81
N ASP A 77 19.05 3.31 0.73
CA ASP A 77 18.82 4.16 1.89
C ASP A 77 17.44 3.90 2.49
N ILE A 78 16.43 3.65 1.65
CA ILE A 78 15.09 3.23 2.10
C ILE A 78 15.17 1.86 2.80
N ALA A 79 15.91 0.91 2.25
CA ALA A 79 16.10 -0.40 2.86
C ALA A 79 16.80 -0.31 4.23
N MET A 80 17.81 0.57 4.34
CA MET A 80 18.48 0.85 5.61
C MET A 80 17.52 1.51 6.62
N PHE A 81 16.75 2.51 6.20
CA PHE A 81 15.78 3.20 7.06
C PHE A 81 14.69 2.27 7.59
N LEU A 82 14.20 1.35 6.76
CA LEU A 82 13.17 0.38 7.14
C LEU A 82 13.73 -0.84 7.89
N GLU A 83 15.05 -0.97 7.99
CA GLU A 83 15.76 -2.17 8.45
C GLU A 83 15.30 -3.45 7.74
N LEU A 84 15.15 -3.38 6.41
CA LEU A 84 14.75 -4.51 5.58
C LEU A 84 15.85 -4.95 4.62
N PRO A 85 15.88 -6.24 4.22
CA PRO A 85 16.76 -6.69 3.15
C PRO A 85 16.51 -5.88 1.86
N TYR A 86 17.60 -5.48 1.20
CA TYR A 86 17.54 -4.71 -0.05
C TYR A 86 16.64 -5.40 -1.09
N GLU A 87 16.74 -6.73 -1.21
CA GLU A 87 15.96 -7.53 -2.15
C GLU A 87 14.45 -7.41 -1.91
N LYS A 88 14.02 -7.26 -0.66
CA LYS A 88 12.60 -7.10 -0.31
C LYS A 88 12.07 -5.76 -0.80
N VAL A 89 12.82 -4.68 -0.56
CA VAL A 89 12.45 -3.32 -0.99
C VAL A 89 12.53 -3.20 -2.51
N GLN A 90 13.56 -3.77 -3.13
CA GLN A 90 13.72 -3.82 -4.58
C GLN A 90 12.59 -4.61 -5.26
N SER A 91 12.17 -5.72 -4.67
CA SER A 91 11.02 -6.51 -5.17
C SER A 91 9.72 -5.71 -5.09
N ALA A 92 9.48 -5.00 -3.98
CA ALA A 92 8.32 -4.13 -3.83
C ALA A 92 8.32 -2.99 -4.88
N ARG A 93 9.48 -2.38 -5.17
CA ARG A 93 9.63 -1.41 -6.26
C ARG A 93 9.25 -2.00 -7.61
N GLN A 94 9.73 -3.20 -7.93
CA GLN A 94 9.41 -3.85 -9.19
C GLN A 94 7.92 -4.18 -9.29
N SER A 95 7.30 -4.64 -8.21
CA SER A 95 5.85 -4.85 -8.15
C SER A 95 5.09 -3.56 -8.44
N LEU A 96 5.48 -2.44 -7.84
CA LEU A 96 4.84 -1.15 -8.06
C LEU A 96 4.93 -0.71 -9.54
N LEU A 97 6.10 -0.85 -10.17
CA LEU A 97 6.28 -0.55 -11.59
C LEU A 97 5.40 -1.43 -12.48
N ASN A 98 5.28 -2.71 -12.15
CA ASN A 98 4.42 -3.64 -12.88
C ASN A 98 2.93 -3.27 -12.74
N ASP A 99 2.51 -2.85 -11.55
CA ASP A 99 1.14 -2.41 -11.29
C ASP A 99 0.80 -1.16 -12.12
N MET A 100 1.68 -0.15 -12.11
CA MET A 100 1.53 1.06 -12.93
C MET A 100 1.49 0.77 -14.44
N ALA A 101 2.35 -0.14 -14.92
CA ALA A 101 2.38 -0.55 -16.32
C ALA A 101 1.06 -1.21 -16.74
N ARG A 102 0.51 -2.08 -15.89
CA ARG A 102 -0.78 -2.75 -16.12
C ARG A 102 -1.95 -1.76 -16.13
N GLU A 103 -1.97 -0.80 -15.22
CA GLU A 103 -3.00 0.25 -15.17
C GLU A 103 -2.99 1.11 -16.45
N THR A 104 -1.79 1.44 -16.93
CA THR A 104 -1.59 2.17 -18.19
C THR A 104 -2.09 1.36 -19.39
N GLN A 105 -1.82 0.06 -19.42
CA GLN A 105 -2.27 -0.80 -20.52
C GLN A 105 -3.79 -0.99 -20.56
N CYS A 106 -4.44 -1.12 -19.39
CA CYS A 106 -5.89 -1.28 -19.28
C CYS A 106 -6.65 -0.02 -19.74
N SER A 107 -6.13 1.17 -19.40
CA SER A 107 -6.73 2.45 -19.78
C SER A 107 -6.67 2.70 -21.30
N LEU A 108 -5.59 2.31 -21.97
CA LEU A 108 -5.46 2.39 -23.43
C LEU A 108 -6.45 1.45 -24.15
N GLN A 109 -6.61 0.21 -23.67
CA GLN A 109 -7.55 -0.76 -24.26
C GLN A 109 -9.03 -0.32 -24.13
N LEU A 110 -9.37 0.37 -23.03
CA LEU A 110 -10.71 0.94 -22.85
C LEU A 110 -10.99 2.14 -23.75
N GLN A 111 -9.94 2.88 -24.14
CA GLN A 111 -10.06 3.98 -25.11
C GLN A 111 -10.27 3.44 -26.53
N GLU A 112 -9.54 2.40 -26.95
CA GLU A 112 -9.72 1.77 -28.28
C GLU A 112 -11.11 1.14 -28.44
N LYS A 113 -11.65 0.51 -27.38
CA LYS A 113 -13.01 -0.06 -27.39
C LYS A 113 -14.14 0.96 -27.47
N LYS A 114 -13.90 2.25 -27.19
CA LYS A 114 -14.90 3.31 -27.32
C LYS A 114 -14.90 3.97 -28.71
N ILE A 115 -13.89 3.69 -29.53
CA ILE A 115 -13.71 4.30 -30.86
C ILE A 115 -14.22 3.37 -31.98
N ASN A 116 -14.54 2.10 -31.66
CA ASN A 116 -15.18 1.14 -32.57
C ASN A 116 -16.65 0.89 -32.22
#